data_AF-A0A9E1B1C2-F1
#
_entry.id   AF-A0A9E1B1C2-F1
#
_cell.length_a   1.000
_cell.length_b   1.000
_cell.length_c   1.000
_cell.angle_alpha   90.00
_cell.angle_beta   90.00
_cell.angle_gamma   90.00
#
_symmetry.space_group_name_H-M   'P 1'
#
loop_
_entity.id
_entity.type
_entity.pdbx_description
1 polymer ?
#
loop_
_entity_poly.entity_id
_entity_poly.type
_entity_poly.pdbx_seq_one_letter_code
_entity_poly.pdbx_strand_id
1 'polypeptide(L)'
;MENNELSIAYAEVYEILSFMEPKYIDKIPLKLMELFREEKLKDYKPNIEPTIPLDEQKLQKKTLIILAMLNINYWCEDENEKKELIKLYSENDKRRRIEGKI
;
A
#
# COMPACT_ATOMS: atom_id res chain seq x y z
N MET A 1 18.67 7.55 -6.35
CA MET A 1 17.41 8.32 -6.23
C MET A 1 16.17 7.44 -5.99
N GLU A 2 16.24 6.11 -6.00
CA GLU A 2 15.11 5.22 -5.66
C GLU A 2 14.71 5.19 -4.17
N ASN A 3 15.64 5.43 -3.25
CA ASN A 3 15.37 5.39 -1.81
C ASN A 3 14.33 6.43 -1.35
N ASN A 4 14.09 7.51 -2.12
CA ASN A 4 13.17 8.56 -1.72
C ASN A 4 11.70 8.16 -1.94
N GLU A 5 11.37 7.50 -3.06
CA GLU A 5 9.97 7.12 -3.35
C GLU A 5 9.44 6.03 -2.42
N LEU A 6 10.28 5.06 -2.05
CA LEU A 6 9.87 3.97 -1.18
C LEU A 6 9.68 4.46 0.27
N SER A 7 10.57 5.33 0.75
CA SER A 7 10.45 5.93 2.09
C SER A 7 9.27 6.92 2.18
N ILE A 8 8.94 7.64 1.09
CA ILE A 8 7.68 8.40 1.00
C ILE A 8 6.48 7.46 1.07
N ALA A 9 6.48 6.37 0.30
CA ALA A 9 5.39 5.41 0.32
C ALA A 9 5.19 4.76 1.69
N TYR A 10 6.26 4.45 2.41
CA TYR A 10 6.17 3.98 3.80
C TYR A 10 5.56 5.02 4.73
N ALA A 11 5.85 6.31 4.54
CA ALA A 11 5.20 7.37 5.30
C ALA A 11 3.68 7.37 5.05
N GLU A 12 3.26 7.32 3.78
CA GLU A 12 1.85 7.30 3.39
C GLU A 12 1.13 6.05 3.90
N VAL A 13 1.73 4.86 3.76
CA VAL A 13 1.18 3.61 4.30
C VAL A 13 1.01 3.72 5.82
N TYR A 14 2.05 4.19 6.53
CA TYR A 14 2.01 4.30 7.98
C TYR A 14 0.91 5.27 8.46
N GLU A 15 0.72 6.38 7.75
CA GLU A 15 -0.36 7.34 8.03
C GLU A 15 -1.74 6.71 7.78
N ILE A 16 -1.94 6.03 6.63
CA ILE A 16 -3.20 5.34 6.31
C ILE A 16 -3.57 4.31 7.37
N LEU A 17 -2.60 3.49 7.79
CA LEU A 17 -2.81 2.48 8.82
C LEU A 17 -3.20 3.11 10.17
N SER A 18 -2.77 4.34 10.46
CA SER A 18 -3.17 5.04 11.69
C SER A 18 -4.66 5.40 11.75
N PHE A 19 -5.34 5.44 10.59
CA PHE A 19 -6.78 5.69 10.49
C PHE A 19 -7.64 4.41 10.51
N MET A 20 -7.03 3.23 10.40
CA MET A 20 -7.77 1.97 10.31
C MET A 20 -8.17 1.43 11.69
N GLU A 21 -9.26 0.67 11.71
CA GLU A 21 -9.70 -0.03 12.92
C GLU A 21 -8.65 -1.07 13.39
N PRO A 22 -8.49 -1.27 14.71
CA PRO A 22 -7.52 -2.23 15.27
C PRO A 22 -7.60 -3.63 14.67
N LYS A 23 -8.80 -4.11 14.34
CA LYS A 23 -9.03 -5.45 13.74
C LYS A 23 -8.26 -5.69 12.44
N TYR A 24 -7.88 -4.63 11.71
CA TYR A 24 -7.04 -4.72 10.50
C TYR A 24 -5.56 -4.55 10.82
N ILE A 25 -5.23 -3.72 11.80
CA ILE A 25 -3.85 -3.45 12.22
C ILE A 25 -3.25 -4.66 12.95
N ASP A 26 -4.02 -5.30 13.81
CA ASP A 26 -3.59 -6.45 14.61
C ASP A 26 -3.24 -7.68 13.73
N LYS A 27 -3.72 -7.71 12.48
CA LYS A 27 -3.40 -8.76 11.51
C LYS A 27 -2.05 -8.54 10.81
N ILE A 28 -1.46 -7.34 10.90
CA ILE A 28 -0.18 -7.04 10.28
C ILE A 28 0.96 -7.44 11.24
N PRO A 29 1.99 -8.19 10.78
CA PRO A 29 3.12 -8.52 11.61
C PRO A 29 3.82 -7.26 12.16
N LEU A 30 4.10 -7.24 13.46
CA LEU A 30 4.73 -6.09 14.12
C LEU A 30 6.01 -5.61 13.43
N LYS A 31 6.87 -6.55 13.01
CA LYS A 31 8.12 -6.22 12.28
C LYS A 31 7.88 -5.44 10.99
N LEU A 32 6.75 -5.68 10.31
CA LEU A 32 6.39 -4.97 9.09
C LEU A 32 5.88 -3.55 9.41
N MET A 33 5.12 -3.40 10.50
CA MET A 33 4.73 -2.08 11.02
C MET A 33 5.94 -1.24 11.46
N GLU A 34 6.89 -1.88 12.14
CA GLU A 34 8.16 -1.26 12.55
C GLU A 34 8.98 -0.82 11.34
N LEU A 35 9.09 -1.67 10.31
CA LEU A 35 9.75 -1.32 9.06
C LEU A 35 9.18 -0.04 8.45
N PHE A 36 7.85 0.08 8.33
CA PHE A 36 7.24 1.29 7.79
C PHE A 36 7.50 2.52 8.67
N ARG A 37 7.51 2.35 10.00
CA ARG A 37 7.79 3.44 10.94
C ARG A 37 9.23 3.92 10.87
N GLU A 38 10.18 3.01 10.75
CA GLU A 38 11.62 3.29 10.84
C GLU A 38 12.19 3.80 9.51
N GLU A 39 11.75 3.21 8.39
CA GLU A 39 12.28 3.49 7.06
C GLU A 39 11.51 4.58 6.30
N LYS A 40 10.43 5.13 6.88
CA LYS A 40 9.72 6.24 6.25
C LYS A 40 10.56 7.52 6.19
N LEU A 41 10.24 8.38 5.22
CA LEU A 41 10.90 9.66 5.07
C LEU A 41 10.50 10.59 6.22
N LYS A 42 11.46 10.91 7.11
CA LYS A 42 11.20 11.59 8.40
C LYS A 42 10.59 12.98 8.26
N ASP A 43 11.05 13.74 7.27
CA ASP A 43 10.64 15.14 7.07
C ASP A 43 9.41 15.28 6.16
N TYR A 44 8.89 14.17 5.65
CA TYR A 44 7.67 14.15 4.86
C TYR A 44 6.46 13.81 5.73
N LYS A 45 5.46 14.68 5.67
CA LYS A 45 4.17 14.49 6.33
C LYS A 45 3.12 14.26 5.24
N PRO A 46 2.60 13.02 5.09
CA PRO A 46 1.49 12.76 4.18
C PRO A 46 0.29 13.65 4.50
N ASN A 47 -0.36 14.18 3.48
CA ASN A 47 -1.62 14.90 3.62
C ASN A 47 -2.75 14.01 3.12
N ILE A 48 -3.31 13.22 4.03
CA ILE A 48 -4.29 12.16 3.75
C ILE A 48 -5.57 12.50 4.50
N GLU A 49 -6.69 12.48 3.78
CA GLU A 49 -8.02 12.78 4.30
C GLU A 49 -8.82 11.47 4.32
N PRO A 50 -9.08 10.85 5.48
CA PRO A 50 -9.72 9.54 5.56
C PRO A 50 -11.12 9.46 4.92
N THR A 51 -11.74 10.60 4.67
CA THR A 51 -13.04 10.73 4.00
C THR A 51 -12.94 10.77 2.47
N ILE A 52 -11.74 10.88 1.90
CA ILE A 52 -11.49 10.93 0.46
C ILE A 52 -11.05 9.53 -0.02
N PRO A 53 -11.61 9.00 -1.12
CA PRO A 53 -11.16 7.75 -1.73
C PRO A 53 -9.66 7.74 -2.05
N LEU A 54 -8.99 6.60 -1.84
CA LEU A 54 -7.53 6.48 -2.01
C LEU A 54 -7.02 6.86 -3.40
N ASP A 55 -7.82 6.64 -4.44
CA ASP A 55 -7.51 6.94 -5.85
C ASP A 55 -7.67 8.43 -6.21
N GLU A 56 -8.39 9.20 -5.38
CA GLU A 56 -8.49 10.66 -5.49
C GLU A 56 -7.39 11.37 -4.69
N GLN A 57 -6.69 10.66 -3.82
CA GLN A 57 -5.56 11.19 -3.06
C GLN A 57 -4.26 11.17 -3.89
N LYS A 58 -3.36 12.13 -3.63
CA LYS A 58 -2.05 12.23 -4.29
C LYS A 58 -1.03 11.29 -3.66
N LEU A 59 -1.28 9.98 -3.74
CA LEU A 59 -0.42 8.94 -3.19
C LEU A 59 0.65 8.50 -4.18
N GLN A 60 1.78 8.03 -3.65
CA GLN A 60 2.76 7.30 -4.44
C GLN A 60 2.13 6.01 -4.97
N LYS A 61 2.51 5.67 -6.22
CA LYS A 61 2.11 4.40 -6.80
C LYS A 61 2.57 3.20 -5.97
N LYS A 62 3.73 3.31 -5.32
CA LYS A 62 4.27 2.28 -4.41
C LYS A 62 3.39 2.10 -3.18
N THR A 63 2.74 3.15 -2.67
CA THR A 63 1.78 3.07 -1.55
C THR A 63 0.62 2.16 -1.91
N LEU A 64 0.01 2.35 -3.08
CA LEU A 64 -1.09 1.50 -3.54
C LEU A 64 -0.66 0.05 -3.72
N ILE A 65 0.56 -0.19 -4.20
CA ILE A 65 1.14 -1.55 -4.32
C ILE A 65 1.29 -2.20 -2.94
N ILE A 66 1.82 -1.48 -1.96
CA ILE A 66 1.99 -2.00 -0.59
C ILE A 66 0.63 -2.30 0.05
N LEU A 67 -0.36 -1.41 -0.09
CA LEU A 67 -1.72 -1.63 0.41
C LEU A 67 -2.38 -2.86 -0.25
N ALA A 68 -2.18 -3.04 -1.55
CA ALA A 68 -2.66 -4.23 -2.26
C ALA A 68 -2.01 -5.52 -1.74
N MET A 69 -0.72 -5.49 -1.40
CA MET A 69 -0.02 -6.61 -0.76
C MET A 69 -0.54 -6.88 0.65
N LEU A 70 -0.78 -5.85 1.46
CA LEU A 70 -1.38 -6.00 2.80
C LEU A 70 -2.78 -6.61 2.71
N ASN A 71 -3.59 -6.18 1.73
CA ASN A 71 -4.91 -6.73 1.50
C ASN A 71 -4.87 -8.23 1.24
N ILE A 72 -4.04 -8.68 0.30
CA ILE A 72 -3.91 -10.11 -0.04
C ILE A 72 -3.37 -10.95 1.13
N ASN A 73 -2.39 -10.42 1.86
CA ASN A 73 -1.65 -11.21 2.84
C ASN A 73 -2.32 -11.25 4.21
N TYR A 74 -3.07 -10.22 4.59
CA TYR A 74 -3.54 -10.04 5.97
C TYR A 74 -5.02 -9.69 6.11
N TRP A 75 -5.68 -9.11 5.11
CA TRP A 75 -7.08 -8.65 5.26
C TRP A 75 -8.10 -9.50 4.50
N CYS A 76 -7.70 -10.08 3.36
CA CYS A 76 -8.55 -10.95 2.56
C CYS A 76 -8.58 -12.36 3.17
N GLU A 77 -9.74 -12.75 3.70
CA GLU A 77 -9.98 -14.05 4.33
C GLU A 77 -10.55 -15.09 3.35
N ASP A 78 -11.18 -14.65 2.26
CA ASP A 78 -11.75 -15.53 1.24
C ASP A 78 -10.69 -15.90 0.19
N GLU A 79 -10.38 -17.20 0.10
CA GLU A 79 -9.36 -17.71 -0.82
C GLU A 79 -9.76 -17.62 -2.32
N ASN A 80 -11.04 -17.56 -2.65
CA ASN A 80 -11.48 -17.31 -4.02
C ASN A 80 -11.33 -15.83 -4.38
N GLU A 81 -11.76 -14.93 -3.49
CA GLU A 81 -11.56 -13.48 -3.67
C GLU A 81 -10.06 -13.16 -3.81
N LYS A 82 -9.23 -13.77 -2.97
CA LYS A 82 -7.77 -13.63 -3.03
C LYS A 82 -7.19 -14.04 -4.38
N LYS A 83 -7.65 -15.16 -4.96
CA LYS A 83 -7.22 -15.61 -6.30
C LYS A 83 -7.63 -14.63 -7.39
N GLU A 84 -8.85 -14.09 -7.30
CA GLU A 84 -9.35 -13.09 -8.25
C GLU A 84 -8.53 -11.79 -8.17
N LEU A 85 -8.24 -11.31 -6.96
CA LEU A 85 -7.39 -10.15 -6.72
C LEU A 85 -5.97 -10.35 -7.27
N ILE A 86 -5.35 -11.50 -7.00
CA ILE A 86 -4.02 -11.83 -7.53
C ILE A 86 -4.04 -11.84 -9.07
N LYS A 87 -5.07 -12.40 -9.68
CA LYS A 87 -5.22 -12.42 -11.14
C LYS A 87 -5.35 -11.01 -11.70
N LEU A 88 -6.20 -10.18 -11.11
CA LEU A 88 -6.39 -8.78 -11.52
C LEU A 88 -5.09 -7.98 -11.42
N TYR A 89 -4.35 -8.13 -10.32
CA TYR A 89 -3.06 -7.45 -10.14
C TYR A 89 -2.01 -7.92 -11.15
N SER A 90 -1.95 -9.23 -11.44
CA SER A 90 -1.07 -9.78 -12.46
C SER A 90 -1.38 -9.23 -13.85
N GLU A 91 -2.66 -9.08 -14.19
CA GLU A 91 -3.10 -8.50 -15.46
C GLU A 91 -2.74 -7.01 -15.55
N ASN A 92 -2.96 -6.25 -14.48
CA ASN A 92 -2.58 -4.83 -14.42
C ASN A 92 -1.07 -4.63 -14.57
N ASP A 93 -0.25 -5.47 -13.94
CA ASP A 93 1.21 -5.43 -14.09
C ASP A 93 1.65 -5.75 -15.51
N LYS A 94 1.00 -6.73 -16.17
CA LYS A 94 1.25 -7.03 -17.59
C LYS A 94 0.93 -5.84 -18.49
N ARG A 95 -0.24 -5.21 -18.30
CA ARG A 95 -0.66 -4.02 -19.07
C ARG A 95 0.35 -2.88 -18.92
N ARG A 96 0.76 -2.58 -17.69
CA ARG A 96 1.77 -1.55 -17.40
C ARG A 96 3.12 -1.80 -18.08
N ARG A 97 3.57 -3.05 -18.14
CA ARG A 97 4.83 -3.42 -18.82
C ARG A 97 4.74 -3.26 -20.35
N ILE A 98 3.54 -3.34 -20.90
CA ILE A 98 3.29 -3.14 -22.34
C ILE A 98 3.19 -1.64 -22.64
N GLU A 99 2.42 -0.89 -21.84
CA GLU A 99 2.23 0.56 -22.00
C GLU A 99 3.53 1.36 -21.80
N GLY A 100 4.40 0.94 -20.87
CA GLY A 100 5.71 1.59 -20.65
C GLY A 100 6.77 1.27 -21.71
N LYS A 101 6.44 0.54 -22.78
CA LYS A 101 7.33 0.20 -23.90
C LYS A 101 6.99 0.93 -25.21
N ILE A 102 5.95 1.77 -25.22
CA ILE A 102 5.52 2.61 -26.34
C ILE A 102 5.96 4.05 -26.05
#